data_AF-A0A158DGF5-F1
#
_entry.id   AF-A0A158DGF5-F1
#
_cell.length_a   1.000
_cell.length_b   1.000
_cell.length_c   1.000
_cell.angle_alpha   90.00
_cell.angle_beta   90.00
_cell.angle_gamma   90.00
#
_symmetry.space_group_name_H-M   'P 1'
#
loop_
_entity.id
_entity.type
_entity.pdbx_description
1 polymer ?
#
loop_
_entity_poly.entity_id
_entity_poly.type
_entity_poly.pdbx_seq_one_letter_code
_entity_poly.pdbx_strand_id
1 'polypeptide(L)' 'MQEVPARQRESFASASAGAILQNVYLYCASAGLAVAARGWMNRTALAVNLKLPVGSSTLLAQTVGHFARDQ' A
#
# COMPACT_ATOMS: atom_id res chain seq x y z
N MET A 1 -1.00 24.91 5.72
CA MET A 1 -0.50 23.61 6.23
C MET A 1 1.03 23.68 6.16
N GLN A 2 1.75 23.43 7.26
CA GLN A 2 3.23 23.42 7.23
C GLN A 2 3.72 22.12 6.58
N GLU A 3 4.83 22.17 5.86
CA GLU A 3 5.45 20.98 5.29
C GLU A 3 5.98 20.04 6.40
N VAL A 4 5.87 18.73 6.17
CA VAL A 4 6.46 17.73 7.05
C VAL A 4 8.00 17.86 6.99
N PRO A 5 8.69 18.00 8.14
CA PRO A 5 10.15 18.07 8.19
C PRO A 5 10.80 16.88 7.49
N ALA A 6 11.89 17.10 6.75
CA ALA A 6 12.52 16.07 5.90
C ALA A 6 12.76 14.74 6.64
N ARG A 7 13.28 14.80 7.87
CA ARG A 7 13.54 13.64 8.74
C ARG A 7 12.29 12.83 9.15
N GLN A 8 11.09 13.39 9.01
CA GLN A 8 9.82 12.75 9.38
C GLN A 8 9.00 12.32 8.16
N ARG A 9 9.37 12.75 6.94
CA ARG A 9 8.57 12.50 5.73
C ARG A 9 8.33 11.02 5.49
N GLU A 10 9.35 10.18 5.67
CA GLU A 10 9.21 8.73 5.46
C GLU A 10 8.27 8.08 6.47
N SER A 11 8.40 8.39 7.76
CA SER A 11 7.52 7.87 8.80
C SER A 11 6.07 8.33 8.60
N PHE A 12 5.88 9.61 8.25
CA PHE A 12 4.55 10.16 7.99
C PHE A 12 3.92 9.55 6.73
N ALA A 13 4.69 9.37 5.66
CA ALA A 13 4.25 8.70 4.44
C ALA A 13 3.87 7.23 4.73
N SER A 14 4.64 6.54 5.56
CA SER A 14 4.36 5.16 5.97
C SER A 14 3.07 5.06 6.79
N ALA A 15 2.85 5.97 7.75
CA ALA A 15 1.62 6.02 8.53
C ALA A 15 0.40 6.31 7.65
N SER A 16 0.54 7.27 6.72
CA SER A 16 -0.51 7.63 5.76
C SER A 16 -0.86 6.46 4.84
N ALA A 17 0.15 5.78 4.30
CA ALA A 17 -0.03 4.58 3.48
C ALA A 17 -0.69 3.44 4.27
N GLY A 18 -0.33 3.26 5.55
CA GLY A 18 -0.97 2.29 6.44
C GLY A 18 -2.45 2.57 6.69
N ALA A 19 -2.82 3.84 6.91
CA ALA A 19 -4.22 4.24 7.05
C ALA A 19 -5.02 3.99 5.76
N ILE A 20 -4.45 4.30 4.60
CA ILE A 20 -5.05 3.99 3.29
C ILE A 20 -5.22 2.48 3.12
N LEU A 21 -4.20 1.70 3.46
CA LEU A 21 -4.23 0.23 3.39
C LEU A 21 -5.37 -0.35 4.24
N GLN A 22 -5.58 0.18 5.45
CA GLN A 22 -6.66 -0.26 6.32
C GLN A 22 -8.05 0.04 5.73
N ASN A 23 -8.23 1.19 5.06
CA ASN A 23 -9.50 1.50 4.39
C ASN A 23 -9.80 0.50 3.27
N VAL A 24 -8.78 0.07 2.51
CA VAL A 24 -8.93 -0.99 1.50
C VAL A 24 -9.34 -2.31 2.15
N TYR A 25 -8.78 -2.64 3.33
CA TYR A 25 -9.20 -3.83 4.08
C TYR A 25 -10.69 -3.78 4.48
N LEU A 26 -11.14 -2.64 5.01
CA LEU A 26 -12.54 -2.45 5.40
C LEU A 26 -13.48 -2.56 4.19
N TYR A 27 -13.10 -1.99 3.05
CA TYR A 27 -13.85 -2.15 1.80
C TYR A 27 -13.92 -3.60 1.34
N CYS A 28 -12.78 -4.30 1.29
CA CYS A 28 -12.74 -5.70 0.85
C CYS A 28 -13.59 -6.59 1.76
N ALA A 29 -13.54 -6.37 3.09
CA ALA A 29 -14.40 -7.07 4.04
C ALA A 29 -15.90 -6.83 3.76
N SER A 30 -16.29 -5.57 3.48
CA SER A 30 -17.68 -5.24 3.12
C SER A 30 -18.12 -5.80 1.76
N ALA A 31 -17.19 -5.98 0.82
CA ALA A 31 -17.46 -6.44 -0.54
C ALA A 31 -17.31 -7.96 -0.72
N GLY A 32 -16.99 -8.71 0.34
CA GLY A 32 -16.76 -10.16 0.26
C GLY A 32 -15.48 -10.54 -0.50
N LEU A 33 -14.46 -9.68 -0.47
CA LEU A 33 -13.15 -9.89 -1.10
C LEU A 33 -12.10 -10.27 -0.06
N ALA A 34 -11.18 -11.15 -0.46
CA ALA A 34 -9.96 -11.43 0.26
C ALA A 34 -8.92 -10.34 -0.03
N VAL A 35 -8.13 -9.98 0.98
CA VAL A 35 -7.06 -8.99 0.85
C VAL A 35 -5.89 -9.34 1.77
N ALA A 36 -4.67 -9.14 1.27
CA ALA A 36 -3.43 -9.39 2.00
C ALA A 36 -2.44 -8.25 1.80
N ALA A 37 -1.84 -7.78 2.90
CA ALA A 37 -0.81 -6.75 2.90
C ALA A 37 0.56 -7.35 2.55
N ARG A 38 1.37 -6.61 1.80
CA ARG A 38 2.75 -6.97 1.45
C ARG A 38 3.67 -5.82 1.86
N GLY A 39 4.40 -6.05 2.96
CA GLY A 39 5.47 -5.15 3.41
C GLY A 39 6.84 -5.48 2.82
N TRP A 40 7.04 -6.74 2.41
CA TRP A 40 8.26 -7.20 1.76
C TRP A 40 8.03 -7.41 0.27
N MET A 41 8.73 -6.62 -0.55
CA MET A 41 8.60 -6.60 -2.01
C MET A 41 9.81 -5.93 -2.66
N ASN A 42 10.05 -6.22 -3.94
CA ASN A 42 11.11 -5.56 -4.71
C ASN A 42 10.66 -4.15 -5.12
N ARG A 43 10.99 -3.17 -4.27
CA ARG A 43 10.60 -1.76 -4.44
C ARG A 43 11.16 -1.16 -5.73
N THR A 44 12.40 -1.49 -6.09
CA THR A 44 13.05 -0.99 -7.31
C THR A 44 12.34 -1.51 -8.56
N ALA A 45 12.10 -2.83 -8.64
CA ALA A 45 11.39 -3.42 -9.76
C ALA A 45 9.97 -2.85 -9.88
N LEU A 46 9.26 -2.68 -8.76
CA LEU A 46 7.93 -2.08 -8.76
C LEU A 46 7.94 -0.62 -9.21
N ALA A 47 8.89 0.18 -8.74
CA ALA A 47 9.00 1.59 -9.14
C ALA A 47 9.20 1.74 -10.66
N VAL A 48 10.06 0.90 -11.25
CA VAL A 48 10.30 0.88 -12.70
C VAL A 48 9.06 0.45 -13.47
N ASN A 49 8.46 -0.69 -13.09
CA ASN A 49 7.31 -1.25 -13.80
C ASN A 49 6.06 -0.35 -13.70
N LEU A 50 5.85 0.29 -12.55
CA LEU A 50 4.75 1.24 -12.32
C LEU A 50 5.06 2.65 -12.82
N LYS A 51 6.27 2.90 -13.37
CA LYS A 51 6.73 4.21 -13.85
C LYS A 51 6.55 5.32 -12.80
N LEU A 52 6.94 5.02 -11.55
CA LEU A 52 6.77 5.97 -10.46
C LEU A 52 7.60 7.24 -10.70
N PRO A 53 7.08 8.43 -10.36
CA PRO A 53 7.84 9.68 -10.46
C PRO A 53 9.08 9.69 -9.58
N VAL A 54 10.08 10.48 -9.98
CA VAL A 54 11.28 10.73 -9.17
C VAL A 54 10.88 11.28 -7.81
N GLY A 55 11.48 10.72 -6.74
CA GLY A 55 11.16 11.08 -5.36
C GLY A 55 9.98 10.33 -4.74
N SER A 56 9.30 9.46 -5.50
CA SER A 56 8.29 8.54 -4.96
C SER A 56 8.91 7.22 -4.53
N SER A 57 8.34 6.57 -3.51
CA SER A 57 8.75 5.26 -3.04
C SER A 57 7.56 4.32 -2.92
N THR A 58 7.74 3.07 -3.29
CA THR A 58 6.75 2.01 -3.04
C THR A 58 6.81 1.65 -1.56
N LEU A 59 5.76 1.96 -0.79
CA LEU A 59 5.74 1.74 0.67
C LEU A 59 5.16 0.37 1.06
N LEU A 60 3.98 0.07 0.53
CA LEU A 60 3.18 -1.12 0.80
C LEU A 60 2.50 -1.55 -0.51
N ALA A 61 2.15 -2.82 -0.62
CA ALA A 61 1.23 -3.31 -1.65
C ALA A 61 0.12 -4.16 -1.02
N GLN A 62 -1.00 -4.28 -1.73
CA GLN A 62 -2.10 -5.15 -1.34
C GLN A 62 -2.50 -6.05 -2.51
N THR A 63 -2.54 -7.34 -2.25
CA THR A 63 -3.19 -8.29 -3.16
C THR A 63 -4.66 -8.36 -2.78
N VAL A 64 -5.55 -8.19 -3.74
CA VAL A 64 -7.01 -8.30 -3.57
C VAL A 64 -7.53 -9.35 -4.53
N GLY A 65 -8.49 -10.16 -4.11
CA GLY A 65 -9.12 -11.17 -4.95
C GLY A 65 -10.36 -11.79 -4.31
N HIS A 66 -10.96 -12.75 -5.01
CA HIS A 66 -12.03 -13.56 -4.43
C HIS A 66 -11.44 -14.66 -3.53
N PHE A 67 -12.20 -15.05 -2.50
CA PHE A 67 -11.88 -16.26 -1.74
C PHE A 67 -11.87 -17.48 -2.67
N ALA A 68 -10.94 -18.41 -2.42
CA ALA A 68 -10.99 -19.71 -3.07
C ALA A 68 -12.35 -20.36 -2.74
N ARG A 69 -13.03 -20.87 -3.78
CA ARG A 69 -14.21 -21.70 -3.54
C ARG A 69 -13.71 -23.08 -3.15
N ASP A 70 -14.06 -23.54 -1.95
CA ASP A 70 -14.03 -24.97 -1.66
C ASP A 70 -15.01 -25.64 -2.63
N GLN A 71 -14.50 -26.58 -3.44
CA GLN A 71 -15.31 -27.54 -4.18
C GLN A 71 -15.40 -28.82 -3.37
#